data_AF-A0A7C7S3L1-F1
#
_entry.id   AF-A0A7C7S3L1-F1
#
_cell.length_a   1.000
_cell.length_b   1.000
_cell.length_c   1.000
_cell.angle_alpha   90.00
_cell.angle_beta   90.00
_cell.angle_gamma   90.00
#
_symmetry.space_group_name_H-M   'P 1'
#
loop_
_entity.id
_entity.type
_entity.pdbx_description
1 polymer ?
#
loop_
_entity_poly.entity_id
_entity_poly.type
_entity_poly.pdbx_seq_one_letter_code
_entity_poly.pdbx_strand_id
1 'polypeptide(L)'
;RVLEETANSPGLALDFTMAAGEAVVANNFTVFHARTAFTDDSDRRRHLLRLWLAADPPRPVVPETMQYPGEPGIPAQPGRVPSFASRFDSR
;
A
#
# COMPACT_ATOMS: atom_id res chain seq x y z
N ARG A 1 7.39 -11.06 -17.41
CA ARG A 1 6.35 -11.45 -18.38
C ARG A 1 5.33 -12.42 -17.77
N VAL A 2 5.70 -13.64 -17.36
CA VAL A 2 4.76 -14.61 -16.74
C VAL A 2 3.98 -14.05 -15.53
N LEU A 3 4.66 -13.37 -14.60
CA LEU A 3 4.02 -12.78 -13.41
C LEU A 3 2.93 -11.77 -13.82
N GLU A 4 3.28 -10.84 -14.71
CA GLU A 4 2.38 -9.78 -15.16
C GLU A 4 1.20 -10.35 -15.96
N GLU A 5 1.45 -11.27 -16.89
CA GLU A 5 0.39 -11.92 -17.66
C GLU A 5 -0.57 -12.72 -16.77
N THR A 6 -0.04 -13.39 -15.74
CA THR A 6 -0.84 -14.18 -14.81
C THR A 6 -1.66 -13.28 -13.89
N ALA A 7 -1.02 -12.28 -13.28
CA ALA A 7 -1.65 -11.34 -12.34
C ALA A 7 -2.77 -10.53 -12.99
N ASN A 8 -2.65 -10.23 -14.29
CA ASN A 8 -3.67 -9.51 -15.07
C ASN A 8 -4.67 -10.43 -15.78
N SER A 9 -4.68 -11.74 -15.51
CA SER A 9 -5.64 -12.65 -16.13
C SER A 9 -7.07 -12.37 -15.63
N PRO A 10 -8.11 -12.45 -16.50
CA PRO A 10 -9.49 -12.11 -16.12
C PRO A 10 -10.09 -12.92 -14.97
N GLY A 11 -9.53 -14.10 -14.68
CA GLY A 11 -9.97 -14.96 -13.56
C GLY A 11 -9.27 -14.66 -12.24
N LEU A 12 -8.27 -13.78 -12.23
CA LEU A 12 -7.46 -13.45 -11.05
C LEU A 12 -7.52 -11.96 -10.70
N ALA A 13 -7.58 -11.08 -11.70
CA ALA A 13 -7.70 -9.65 -11.50
C ALA A 13 -9.14 -9.24 -11.16
N LEU A 14 -9.29 -8.32 -10.21
CA LEU A 14 -10.55 -7.65 -9.91
C LEU A 14 -10.45 -6.18 -10.31
N ASP A 15 -11.24 -5.79 -11.32
CA ASP A 15 -11.33 -4.42 -11.79
C ASP A 15 -12.50 -3.69 -11.13
N PHE A 16 -12.23 -2.49 -10.60
CA PHE A 16 -13.24 -1.63 -10.02
C PHE A 16 -12.82 -0.16 -10.07
N THR A 17 -13.79 0.74 -9.93
CA THR A 17 -13.56 2.18 -9.82
C THR A 17 -13.91 2.63 -8.42
N MET A 18 -13.02 3.35 -7.75
CA MET A 18 -13.28 3.96 -6.45
C MET A 18 -13.98 5.31 -6.63
N ALA A 19 -15.07 5.52 -5.90
CA ALA A 19 -15.69 6.82 -5.71
C ALA A 19 -15.05 7.59 -4.54
N ALA A 20 -15.28 8.91 -4.48
CA ALA A 20 -14.84 9.72 -3.35
C ALA A 20 -15.50 9.25 -2.05
N GLY A 21 -14.69 9.04 -1.00
CA GLY A 21 -15.14 8.53 0.29
C GLY A 21 -15.07 7.00 0.43
N GLU A 22 -14.86 6.26 -0.66
CA GLU A 22 -14.63 4.82 -0.58
C GLU A 22 -13.19 4.49 -0.21
N ALA A 23 -13.00 3.34 0.45
CA ALA A 23 -11.70 2.86 0.88
C ALA A 23 -11.46 1.43 0.39
N VAL A 24 -10.21 1.16 0.00
CA VAL A 24 -9.72 -0.20 -0.28
C VAL A 24 -8.79 -0.57 0.85
N VAL A 25 -9.14 -1.63 1.57
CA VAL A 25 -8.27 -2.25 2.56
C VAL A 25 -7.74 -3.55 1.97
N ALA A 26 -6.43 -3.59 1.72
CA ALA A 26 -5.77 -4.75 1.12
C ALA A 26 -4.55 -5.15 1.95
N ASN A 27 -4.29 -6.45 2.01
CA ASN A 27 -3.07 -6.96 2.61
C ASN A 27 -1.93 -6.91 1.58
N ASN A 28 -0.94 -6.05 1.85
CA ASN A 28 0.17 -5.82 0.93
C ASN A 28 1.09 -7.03 0.73
N PHE A 29 1.01 -8.06 1.58
CA PHE A 29 1.78 -9.31 1.39
C PHE A 29 1.10 -10.31 0.45
N THR A 30 -0.18 -10.12 0.12
CA THR A 30 -0.95 -11.14 -0.62
C THR A 30 -1.68 -10.60 -1.85
N VAL A 31 -1.77 -9.27 -2.01
CA VAL A 31 -2.52 -8.64 -3.09
C VAL A 31 -1.63 -7.70 -3.89
N PHE A 32 -1.40 -8.04 -5.15
CA PHE A 32 -0.92 -7.06 -6.13
C PHE A 32 -2.04 -6.09 -6.47
N HIS A 33 -1.71 -4.81 -6.56
CA HIS A 33 -2.66 -3.76 -6.89
C HIS A 33 -2.02 -2.82 -7.90
N ALA A 34 -2.83 -2.37 -8.86
CA ALA A 34 -2.43 -1.46 -9.91
C ALA A 34 -3.54 -0.43 -10.15
N ARG A 35 -3.27 0.49 -11.08
CA ARG A 35 -4.27 1.41 -11.61
C ARG A 35 -4.11 1.49 -13.12
N THR A 36 -5.20 1.77 -13.81
CA THR A 36 -5.17 2.11 -15.24
C THR A 36 -4.48 3.46 -15.47
N ALA A 37 -4.01 3.66 -16.69
CA ALA A 37 -3.49 4.96 -17.13
C ALA A 37 -4.62 6.00 -17.12
N PHE A 38 -4.26 7.25 -16.84
CA PHE A 38 -5.18 8.39 -16.82
C PHE A 38 -4.42 9.64 -17.28
N THR A 39 -5.16 10.67 -17.67
CA THR A 39 -4.62 11.97 -18.09
C THR A 39 -4.89 13.00 -17.00
N ASP A 40 -3.88 13.81 -16.68
CA ASP A 40 -4.03 14.88 -15.70
C ASP A 40 -4.96 15.99 -16.25
N ASP A 41 -5.79 16.54 -15.37
CA ASP A 41 -6.77 17.59 -15.65
C ASP A 41 -6.74 18.61 -14.50
N SER A 42 -6.76 19.91 -14.81
CA SER A 42 -6.63 20.97 -13.81
C SER A 42 -7.81 21.01 -12.83
N ASP A 43 -9.00 20.68 -13.34
CA ASP A 43 -10.29 20.83 -12.66
C ASP A 43 -10.76 19.49 -12.07
N ARG A 44 -10.24 18.37 -12.60
CA ARG A 44 -10.56 17.00 -12.16
C ARG A 44 -9.33 16.28 -11.63
N ARG A 45 -8.90 16.69 -10.43
CA ARG A 45 -7.77 16.07 -9.73
C ARG A 45 -8.18 14.77 -9.04
N ARG A 46 -7.34 13.74 -9.16
CA ARG A 46 -7.48 12.47 -8.45
C ARG A 46 -6.59 12.46 -7.21
N HIS A 47 -7.17 12.60 -6.03
CA HIS A 47 -6.46 12.51 -4.75
C HIS A 47 -6.78 11.19 -4.04
N LEU A 48 -5.75 10.55 -3.47
CA LEU A 48 -5.88 9.37 -2.62
C LEU A 48 -5.08 9.58 -1.34
N LEU A 49 -5.69 9.24 -0.20
CA LEU A 49 -4.97 9.05 1.05
C LEU A 49 -4.53 7.59 1.12
N ARG A 50 -3.22 7.35 1.33
CA ARG A 50 -2.67 6.01 1.52
C ARG A 50 -2.16 5.87 2.94
N LEU A 51 -2.67 4.84 3.63
CA LEU A 51 -2.22 4.46 4.97
C LEU A 51 -1.52 3.11 4.90
N TRP A 52 -0.47 2.94 5.71
CA TRP A 52 0.19 1.67 5.95
C TRP A 52 -0.15 1.25 7.38
N LEU A 53 -0.90 0.15 7.51
CA LEU A 53 -1.37 -0.32 8.80
C LEU A 53 -0.59 -1.58 9.18
N ALA A 54 -0.08 -1.63 10.41
CA ALA A 54 0.52 -2.82 10.99
C ALA A 54 -0.55 -3.58 11.77
N ALA A 55 -0.65 -4.89 11.53
CA ALA A 55 -1.48 -5.78 12.33
C ALA A 55 -0.77 -6.14 13.64
N ASP A 56 -1.54 -6.38 14.70
CA ASP A 56 -1.05 -6.88 15.99
C ASP A 56 -1.94 -8.06 16.43
N PRO A 57 -1.42 -9.31 16.44
CA PRO A 57 -0.05 -9.68 16.04
C PRO A 57 0.21 -9.50 14.53
N PRO A 58 1.47 -9.33 14.11
CA PRO A 58 1.80 -9.22 12.69
C PRO A 58 1.46 -10.52 11.95
N ARG A 59 1.15 -10.39 10.64
CA ARG A 59 0.98 -11.56 9.77
C ARG A 59 2.31 -12.35 9.69
N PRO A 60 2.29 -13.69 9.82
CA PRO A 60 3.46 -14.51 9.53
C PRO A 60 3.90 -14.34 8.08
N VAL A 61 5.19 -14.07 7.88
CA VAL A 61 5.81 -13.91 6.56
C VAL A 61 7.04 -14.79 6.44
N VAL A 62 7.38 -15.19 5.22
CA VAL A 62 8.63 -15.93 4.96
C VAL A 62 9.79 -14.92 4.77
N PRO A 63 11.02 -15.24 5.19
CA PRO A 63 12.15 -14.30 5.16
C PRO A 63 12.40 -13.66 3.79
N GLU A 64 12.12 -14.37 2.71
CA GLU A 64 12.31 -13.94 1.32
C GLU A 64 11.41 -12.75 0.93
N THR A 65 10.34 -12.50 1.68
CA THR A 65 9.45 -11.35 1.46
C THR A 65 9.94 -10.06 2.12
N MET A 66 11.01 -10.13 2.91
CA MET A 66 11.61 -8.97 3.58
C MET A 66 12.50 -8.21 2.59
N GLN A 67 11.89 -7.33 1.81
CA GLN A 67 12.58 -6.57 0.76
C GLN A 67 13.51 -5.47 1.30
N TYR A 68 13.28 -5.00 2.54
CA TYR A 68 14.06 -3.93 3.16
C TYR A 68 14.81 -4.47 4.38
N PRO A 69 16.14 -4.21 4.47
CA PRO A 69 16.89 -4.53 5.67
C PRO A 69 16.44 -3.62 6.82
N GLY A 70 16.19 -4.21 8.00
CA GLY A 70 15.79 -3.49 9.20
C GLY A 70 14.30 -3.63 9.52
N GLU A 71 13.75 -2.61 10.17
CA GLU A 71 12.38 -2.65 10.66
C GLU A 71 11.35 -2.30 9.57
N PRO A 72 10.13 -2.87 9.64
CA PRO A 72 9.05 -2.50 8.74
C PRO A 72 8.70 -1.01 8.84
N GLY A 73 8.49 -0.36 7.70
CA GLY A 73 8.00 1.01 7.62
C GLY A 73 9.03 2.03 7.13
N ILE A 74 8.74 3.31 7.33
CA ILE A 74 9.65 4.40 6.99
C ILE A 74 10.55 4.64 8.21
N PRO A 75 11.88 4.49 8.10
CA PRO A 75 12.79 4.75 9.20
C PRO A 75 12.64 6.19 9.72
N ALA A 76 12.82 6.38 11.03
CA ALA A 76 12.81 7.70 11.64
C ALA A 76 13.79 8.64 10.93
N GLN A 77 13.31 9.82 10.54
CA GLN A 77 14.10 10.83 9.85
C GLN A 77 14.56 11.90 10.85
N PRO A 78 15.86 12.17 10.98
CA PRO A 78 16.37 13.18 11.92
C PRO A 78 15.66 14.53 11.76
N GLY A 79 15.20 15.11 12.87
CA GLY A 79 14.52 16.41 12.89
C GLY A 79 13.10 16.41 12.31
N ARG A 80 12.54 15.24 11.96
CA ARG A 80 11.14 15.10 11.53
C ARG A 80 10.35 14.38 12.60
N VAL A 81 9.12 14.84 12.82
CA VAL A 81 8.13 14.16 13.66
C VAL A 81 6.96 13.70 12.79
N PRO A 82 6.35 12.54 13.08
CA PRO A 82 5.11 12.13 12.44
C PRO A 82 4.02 13.19 12.63
N SER A 83 3.07 13.27 11.69
CA SER A 83 1.91 14.18 11.82
C SER A 83 0.94 13.78 12.94
N PHE A 84 1.07 12.57 13.48
CA PHE A 84 0.30 12.04 14.61
C PHE A 84 1.18 11.13 15.47
N ALA A 85 1.00 11.20 16.79
CA ALA A 85 1.72 10.34 17.72
C ALA A 85 1.22 8.89 17.61
N SER A 86 2.12 7.94 17.42
CA SER A 86 1.85 6.50 17.42
C SER A 86 2.48 5.83 18.63
N ARG A 87 1.89 4.72 19.10
CA ARG A 87 2.50 3.88 20.16
C ARG A 87 3.88 3.32 19.78
N PHE A 88 4.24 3.36 18.50
CA PHE A 88 5.54 2.93 18.00
C PHE A 88 6.60 4.04 18.07
N ASP A 89 6.19 5.28 18.36
CA ASP A 89 7.10 6.44 18.44
C ASP A 89 7.72 6.59 19.83
N SER A 90 7.13 5.96 20.85
CA SER A 90 7.55 6.02 22.26
C SER A 90 8.54 4.92 22.64
N ARG A 91 9.49 4.60 21.76
CA ARG A 91 10.56 3.64 22.08
C ARG A 91 11.62 4.22 23.01
#